data_AF-A0A348NUK6-F1
#
_entry.id   AF-A0A348NUK6-F1
#
_cell.length_a   1.000
_cell.length_b   1.000
_cell.length_c   1.000
_cell.angle_alpha   90.00
_cell.angle_beta   90.00
_cell.angle_gamma   90.00
#
_symmetry.space_group_name_H-M   'P 1'
#
loop_
_entity.id
_entity.type
_entity.pdbx_description
1 polymer ?
#
loop_
_entity_poly.entity_id
_entity_poly.type
_entity_poly.pdbx_seq_one_letter_code
_entity_poly.pdbx_strand_id
1 'polypeptide(L)' 'MSARRPSALSAAVLVAAAGLSGCTSAVSMQPARDANDPLCAEVSVRLPASIDNQERRQTDAQATGAWGDPA' A
#
# COMPACT_ATOMS: atom_id res chain seq x y z
N MET A 1 -0.04 27.48 -36.28
CA MET A 1 0.00 27.21 -34.82
C MET A 1 -0.18 25.71 -34.56
N SER A 2 0.89 24.91 -34.55
CA SER A 2 0.83 23.44 -34.31
C SER A 2 1.85 22.97 -33.25
N ALA A 3 2.20 23.85 -32.30
CA ALA A 3 3.15 23.55 -31.23
C ALA A 3 2.48 23.03 -29.94
N ARG A 4 1.13 23.02 -29.86
CA ARG A 4 0.40 22.66 -28.62
C ARG A 4 0.21 21.16 -28.41
N ARG A 5 0.27 20.35 -29.47
CA ARG A 5 0.05 18.89 -29.43
C ARG A 5 1.17 18.10 -28.72
N PRO A 6 2.48 18.36 -28.92
CA PRO A 6 3.52 17.59 -28.25
C PRO A 6 3.57 17.87 -26.74
N SER A 7 3.33 19.11 -26.30
CA SER A 7 3.36 19.48 -24.88
C SER A 7 2.27 18.80 -24.04
N ALA A 8 1.09 18.55 -24.62
CA ALA A 8 -0.02 17.91 -23.90
C ALA A 8 0.23 16.42 -23.62
N LEU A 9 0.87 15.71 -24.55
CA LEU A 9 1.26 14.31 -24.40
C LEU A 9 2.32 14.14 -23.31
N SER A 10 3.36 14.98 -23.30
CA SER A 10 4.39 14.94 -22.27
C SER A 10 3.83 15.19 -20.88
N ALA A 11 2.91 16.15 -20.73
CA ALA A 11 2.24 16.41 -19.47
C ALA A 11 1.40 15.22 -18.99
N ALA A 12 0.64 14.57 -19.88
CA ALA A 12 -0.15 13.40 -19.55
C ALA A 12 0.71 12.21 -19.10
N VAL A 13 1.85 11.96 -19.77
CA VAL A 13 2.79 10.90 -19.38
C VAL A 13 3.39 11.16 -18.01
N LEU A 14 3.78 12.40 -17.70
CA LEU A 14 4.33 12.74 -16.38
C LEU A 14 3.29 12.55 -15.27
N VAL A 15 2.05 12.94 -15.50
CA VAL A 15 0.95 12.74 -14.54
C VAL A 15 0.67 11.25 -14.34
N ALA A 16 0.61 10.46 -15.41
CA ALA A 16 0.40 9.02 -15.32
C ALA A 16 1.54 8.32 -14.57
N ALA A 17 2.80 8.64 -14.90
CA ALA A 17 3.97 8.08 -14.23
C ALA A 17 4.01 8.43 -12.73
N ALA A 18 3.66 9.67 -12.37
CA ALA A 18 3.54 10.07 -10.97
C ALA A 18 2.43 9.29 -10.25
N GLY A 19 1.26 9.12 -10.88
CA GLY A 19 0.15 8.36 -10.30
C GLY A 19 0.43 6.87 -10.08
N LEU A 20 1.19 6.24 -10.98
CA LEU A 20 1.57 4.83 -10.88
C LEU A 20 2.56 4.54 -9.74
N SER A 21 3.38 5.52 -9.35
CA SER A 21 4.38 5.33 -8.28
C SER A 21 3.78 5.03 -6.90
N GLY A 22 2.50 5.32 -6.68
CA GLY A 22 1.78 4.99 -5.44
C GLY A 22 1.19 3.58 -5.39
N CYS A 23 1.14 2.86 -6.51
CA CYS A 23 0.56 1.51 -6.58
C CYS A 23 1.62 0.45 -6.23
N THR A 24 1.92 0.28 -4.93
CA THR A 24 2.68 -0.90 -4.46
C THR A 24 1.76 -2.10 -4.26
N SER A 25 2.27 -3.31 -4.53
CA SER A 25 1.53 -4.54 -4.23
C SER A 25 1.46 -4.75 -2.71
N ALA A 26 0.27 -5.10 -2.23
CA ALA A 26 0.07 -5.50 -0.84
C ALA A 26 0.73 -6.88 -0.61
N VAL A 27 1.23 -7.11 0.61
CA VAL A 27 1.71 -8.43 1.04
C VAL A 27 0.51 -9.36 1.15
N SER A 28 0.58 -10.48 0.43
CA SER A 28 -0.51 -11.46 0.43
C SER A 28 -0.51 -12.26 1.73
N MET A 29 -1.63 -12.24 2.43
CA MET A 29 -1.78 -12.83 3.75
C MET A 29 -3.10 -13.62 3.82
N GLN A 30 -3.17 -14.60 4.73
CA GLN A 30 -4.43 -15.27 5.04
C GLN A 30 -5.02 -14.66 6.31
N PRO A 31 -6.27 -14.15 6.32
CA PRO A 31 -6.89 -13.69 7.54
C PRO A 31 -7.06 -14.84 8.55
N ALA A 32 -6.91 -14.52 9.84
CA ALA A 32 -7.30 -15.43 10.91
C ALA A 32 -8.81 -15.71 10.88
N ARG A 33 -9.24 -16.86 11.42
CA ARG A 33 -10.65 -17.30 11.41
C ARG A 33 -11.63 -16.22 11.88
N ASP A 34 -11.26 -15.51 12.95
CA ASP A 34 -12.08 -14.51 13.62
C ASP A 34 -11.51 -13.09 13.43
N ALA A 35 -10.85 -12.82 12.30
CA ALA A 35 -10.19 -11.53 12.00
C ALA A 35 -11.15 -10.32 12.01
N ASN A 36 -12.46 -10.55 11.86
CA ASN A 36 -13.48 -9.51 11.90
C ASN A 36 -14.05 -9.27 13.31
N ASP A 37 -13.56 -10.01 14.32
CA ASP A 37 -14.00 -9.84 15.71
C ASP A 37 -13.55 -8.45 16.23
N PRO A 38 -14.43 -7.65 16.86
CA PRO A 38 -14.05 -6.37 17.46
C PRO A 38 -12.91 -6.46 18.49
N LEU A 39 -12.77 -7.59 19.19
CA LEU A 39 -11.65 -7.83 20.11
C LEU A 39 -10.33 -8.02 19.34
N CYS A 40 -10.37 -8.61 18.13
CA CYS A 40 -9.20 -8.66 17.25
C CYS A 40 -8.83 -7.27 16.75
N ALA A 41 -9.81 -6.42 16.46
CA ALA A 41 -9.58 -5.01 16.13
C ALA A 41 -8.86 -4.29 17.27
N GLU A 42 -9.24 -4.52 18.53
CA GLU A 42 -8.60 -3.92 19.70
C GLU A 42 -7.08 -4.16 19.75
N VAL A 43 -6.62 -5.34 19.33
CA VAL A 43 -5.19 -5.70 19.29
C VAL A 43 -4.53 -5.21 18.00
N SER A 44 -5.12 -5.51 16.84
CA SER A 44 -4.52 -5.23 15.53
C SER A 44 -4.33 -3.74 15.24
N VAL A 45 -5.22 -2.87 15.72
CA VAL A 45 -5.09 -1.41 15.56
C VAL A 45 -3.92 -0.83 16.35
N ARG A 46 -3.38 -1.59 17.33
CA ARG A 46 -2.22 -1.20 18.14
C ARG A 46 -0.90 -1.70 17.57
N LEU A 47 -0.92 -2.44 16.45
CA LEU A 47 0.30 -2.87 15.78
C LEU A 47 1.15 -1.64 15.41
N PRO A 48 2.46 -1.67 15.71
CA PRO A 48 3.32 -0.50 15.56
C PRO A 48 3.50 -0.11 14.09
N ALA A 49 3.89 1.14 13.86
CA ALA A 49 4.29 1.59 12.53
C ALA A 49 5.57 0.91 12.04
N SER A 50 6.48 0.54 12.95
CA SER A 50 7.73 -0.12 12.61
C SER A 50 8.18 -1.16 13.64
N ILE A 51 8.94 -2.15 13.18
CA ILE A 51 9.59 -3.20 13.99
C ILE A 51 11.01 -3.37 13.43
N ASP A 52 12.03 -3.32 14.30
CA ASP A 52 13.44 -3.48 13.90
C ASP A 52 13.85 -2.59 12.71
N ASN A 53 13.48 -1.31 12.77
CA ASN A 53 13.68 -0.31 11.70
C ASN A 53 13.00 -0.63 10.35
N GLN A 54 12.11 -1.63 10.30
CA GLN A 54 11.30 -1.93 9.13
C GLN A 54 9.95 -1.25 9.25
N GLU A 55 9.54 -0.51 8.22
CA GLU A 55 8.23 0.14 8.14
C GLU A 55 7.12 -0.88 7.84
N ARG A 56 5.93 -0.64 8.37
CA ARG A 56 4.76 -1.49 8.13
C ARG A 56 4.32 -1.40 6.67
N ARG A 57 4.16 -2.57 6.06
CA ARG A 57 3.68 -2.73 4.69
C ARG A 57 2.17 -2.98 4.67
N GLN A 58 1.53 -2.60 3.56
CA GLN A 58 0.10 -2.88 3.36
C GLN A 58 -0.12 -4.38 3.14
N THR A 59 -1.21 -4.92 3.70
CA THR A 59 -1.64 -6.32 3.54
C THR A 59 -3.00 -6.37 2.87
N ASP A 60 -3.30 -7.47 2.18
CA ASP A 60 -4.60 -7.72 1.53
C ASP A 60 -5.61 -8.47 2.42
N ALA A 61 -5.20 -8.87 3.62
CA ALA A 61 -6.04 -9.49 4.63
C ALA A 61 -6.43 -8.54 5.77
N GLN A 62 -7.56 -8.83 6.43
CA GLN A 62 -8.03 -8.08 7.60
C GLN A 62 -7.25 -8.46 8.86
N ALA A 63 -7.07 -7.48 9.76
CA ALA A 63 -6.41 -7.63 11.05
C ALA A 63 -4.98 -8.23 10.98
N THR A 64 -4.26 -7.96 9.89
CA THR A 64 -2.86 -8.40 9.67
C THR A 64 -1.90 -7.21 9.61
N GLY A 65 -0.61 -7.48 9.79
CA GLY A 65 0.48 -6.53 9.59
C GLY A 65 1.71 -7.26 9.05
N ALA A 66 2.48 -6.56 8.21
CA ALA A 66 3.69 -7.10 7.58
C ALA A 66 4.85 -6.11 7.74
N TRP A 67 6.04 -6.61 8.05
CA TRP A 67 7.30 -5.84 8.16
C TRP A 67 8.43 -6.66 7.53
N GLY A 68 9.38 -5.97 6.88
CA GLY A 68 10.55 -6.63 6.28
C GLY A 68 10.34 -7.19 4.88
N ASP A 69 11.34 -7.95 4.42
CA ASP A 69 11.37 -8.63 3.12
C ASP A 69 12.30 -9.88 3.18
N PRO A 70 11.77 -11.11 3.05
CA PRO A 70 10.34 -11.43 2.94
C PRO A 70 9.60 -11.13 4.25
N ALA A 71 8.30 -10.91 4.13
CA ALA A 71 7.37 -10.71 5.25
C ALA A 71 6.33 -11.82 5.29
#